data_AF-A0AA38DTV2-F1
#
_entry.id   AF-A0AA38DTV2-F1
#
_cell.length_a   1.000
_cell.length_b   1.000
_cell.length_c   1.000
_cell.angle_alpha   90.00
_cell.angle_beta   90.00
_cell.angle_gamma   90.00
#
_symmetry.space_group_name_H-M   'P 1'
#
loop_
_entity.id
_entity.type
_entity.pdbx_description
1 polymer ?
#
loop_
_entity_poly.entity_id
_entity_poly.type
_entity_poly.pdbx_seq_one_letter_code
_entity_poly.pdbx_strand_id
1 'polypeptide(L)'
;MTYTPLFMNLRRLKAEAELHGCEFVEHHPVWRIFTLKKGDRWTYLRNPATNEPIERIRDLGVDEWKVAIAQAAEYLMSDEYKEAKN
;
A
#
# COMPACT_ATOMS: atom_id res chain seq x y z
N MET A 1 -19.95 17.72 16.34
CA MET A 1 -19.10 16.51 16.19
C MET A 1 -17.90 16.92 15.35
N THR A 2 -16.73 17.07 15.96
CA THR A 2 -15.49 17.35 15.24
C THR A 2 -15.13 16.12 14.43
N TYR A 3 -15.32 16.21 13.12
CA TYR A 3 -14.89 15.19 12.17
C TYR A 3 -13.37 15.27 12.11
N THR A 4 -12.69 14.58 13.02
CA THR A 4 -11.24 14.41 12.93
C THR A 4 -11.01 13.60 11.66
N PRO A 5 -10.42 14.17 10.60
CA PRO A 5 -10.12 13.37 9.42
C PRO A 5 -9.24 12.20 9.88
N LEU A 6 -9.80 11.00 9.80
CA LEU A 6 -9.18 9.75 10.26
C LEU A 6 -8.10 9.35 9.27
N PHE A 7 -7.09 10.19 9.02
CA PHE A 7 -6.03 9.86 8.09
C PHE A 7 -5.45 8.48 8.41
N MET A 8 -5.11 7.75 7.35
CA MET A 8 -4.35 6.51 7.50
C MET A 8 -3.06 6.82 8.27
N ASN A 9 -2.63 5.90 9.14
CA ASN A 9 -1.34 5.96 9.80
C ASN A 9 -0.61 4.64 9.59
N LEU A 10 0.71 4.62 9.84
CA LEU A 10 1.54 3.44 9.62
C LEU A 10 1.01 2.18 10.33
N ARG A 11 0.46 2.34 11.54
CA ARG A 11 -0.11 1.22 12.30
C ARG A 11 -1.34 0.64 11.59
N ARG A 12 -2.24 1.49 11.09
CA ARG A 12 -3.44 1.07 10.34
C ARG A 12 -3.08 0.46 8.99
N LEU A 13 -2.08 1.01 8.31
CA LEU A 13 -1.57 0.47 7.05
C LEU A 13 -1.02 -0.95 7.23
N LYS A 14 -0.23 -1.17 8.28
CA LYS A 14 0.27 -2.51 8.64
C LYS A 14 -0.87 -3.48 8.97
N ALA A 15 -1.81 -3.06 9.81
CA ALA A 15 -2.97 -3.89 10.17
C ALA A 15 -3.82 -4.25 8.94
N GLU A 16 -4.05 -3.30 8.01
CA GLU A 16 -4.79 -3.57 6.78
C GLU A 16 -4.03 -4.55 5.87
N ALA A 17 -2.72 -4.36 5.68
CA ALA A 17 -1.90 -5.29 4.92
C ALA A 17 -1.95 -6.73 5.49
N GLU A 18 -1.89 -6.86 6.82
CA GLU A 18 -1.97 -8.14 7.52
C GLU A 18 -3.29 -8.87 7.26
N LEU A 19 -4.42 -8.14 7.12
CA LEU A 19 -5.71 -8.73 6.76
C LEU A 19 -5.68 -9.43 5.39
N HIS A 20 -4.84 -8.97 4.48
CA HIS A 20 -4.63 -9.56 3.15
C HIS A 20 -3.48 -10.59 3.13
N GLY A 21 -2.93 -10.94 4.29
CA GLY A 21 -1.76 -11.83 4.41
C GLY A 21 -0.49 -11.22 3.78
N CYS A 22 -0.38 -9.89 3.84
CA CYS A 22 0.75 -9.13 3.32
C CYS A 22 1.41 -8.32 4.45
N GLU A 23 2.66 -7.92 4.22
CA GLU A 23 3.43 -7.04 5.09
C GLU A 23 3.57 -5.67 4.42
N PHE A 24 3.18 -4.61 5.14
CA PHE A 24 3.45 -3.24 4.71
C PHE A 24 4.88 -2.86 5.08
N VAL A 25 5.68 -2.47 4.08
CA VAL A 25 7.07 -2.05 4.25
C VAL A 25 7.24 -0.62 3.77
N GLU A 26 7.87 0.21 4.60
CA GLU A 26 8.29 1.55 4.23
C GLU A 26 9.78 1.51 3.91
N HIS A 27 10.13 1.77 2.65
CA HIS A 27 11.53 1.89 2.24
C HIS A 27 11.94 3.37 2.21
N HIS A 28 13.13 3.62 2.74
CA HIS A 28 13.86 4.89 2.69
C HIS A 28 13.31 6.03 3.59
N PRO A 29 14.13 6.59 4.50
CA PRO A 29 13.72 7.67 5.40
C PRO A 29 13.43 9.01 4.70
N VAL A 30 13.89 9.17 3.44
CA VAL A 30 13.83 10.43 2.68
C VAL A 30 12.75 10.41 1.59
N TRP A 31 12.57 9.28 0.90
CA TRP A 31 11.69 9.17 -0.27
C TRP A 31 10.39 8.39 0.00
N ARG A 32 10.16 7.98 1.25
CA ARG A 32 8.97 7.26 1.77
C ARG A 32 8.27 6.42 0.72
N ILE A 33 8.96 5.37 0.29
CA ILE A 33 8.41 4.46 -0.70
C ILE A 33 7.57 3.43 0.04
N PHE A 34 6.28 3.38 -0.25
CA PHE A 34 5.36 2.43 0.36
C PHE A 34 5.25 1.18 -0.52
N THR A 35 5.61 0.04 0.05
CA THR A 35 5.51 -1.26 -0.62
C THR A 35 4.68 -2.24 0.20
N LEU A 36 4.13 -3.21 -0.52
CA LEU A 36 3.43 -4.35 0.04
C LEU A 36 4.21 -5.60 -0.32
N LYS A 37 4.46 -6.47 0.67
CA LYS A 37 5.22 -7.71 0.53
C LYS A 37 4.37 -8.92 0.91
N LYS A 38 4.53 -10.04 0.21
CA LYS A 38 3.92 -11.33 0.54
C LYS A 38 4.91 -12.45 0.22
N GLY A 39 5.49 -13.06 1.25
CA GLY A 39 6.59 -14.02 1.09
C GLY A 39 7.78 -13.36 0.39
N ASP A 40 8.19 -13.90 -0.76
CA ASP A 40 9.28 -13.35 -1.58
C ASP A 40 8.80 -12.29 -2.61
N ARG A 41 7.49 -12.13 -2.76
CA ARG A 41 6.89 -11.16 -3.71
C ARG A 41 6.72 -9.81 -3.04
N TRP A 42 6.91 -8.73 -3.80
CA TRP A 42 6.67 -7.38 -3.31
C TRP A 42 6.25 -6.45 -4.46
N THR A 43 5.47 -5.42 -4.16
CA THR A 43 5.04 -4.42 -5.14
C THR A 43 4.92 -3.05 -4.50
N TYR A 44 4.96 -2.00 -5.32
CA TYR A 44 4.73 -0.63 -4.88
C TYR A 44 3.24 -0.38 -4.69
N LEU A 45 2.89 0.36 -3.64
CA LEU A 45 1.53 0.86 -3.47
C LEU A 45 1.33 2.06 -4.39
N ARG A 46 0.25 1.98 -5.19
CA ARG A 46 -0.10 2.96 -6.20
C ARG A 46 -1.46 3.55 -5.90
N ASN A 47 -1.64 4.80 -6.29
CA ASN A 47 -2.93 5.46 -6.21
C ASN A 47 -3.92 4.70 -7.12
N PRO A 48 -5.06 4.23 -6.61
CA PRO A 48 -6.01 3.45 -7.40
C PRO A 48 -6.69 4.24 -8.52
N ALA A 49 -6.72 5.58 -8.41
CA ALA A 49 -7.31 6.46 -9.43
C ALA A 49 -6.34 6.79 -10.57
N THR A 50 -5.05 7.02 -10.26
CA THR A 50 -4.05 7.46 -11.25
C THR A 50 -3.06 6.38 -11.65
N ASN A 51 -2.99 5.26 -10.91
CA ASN A 51 -1.99 4.20 -11.03
C ASN A 51 -0.53 4.68 -10.85
N GLU A 52 -0.34 5.85 -10.22
CA GLU A 52 0.97 6.41 -9.90
C GLU A 52 1.44 5.97 -8.50
N PRO A 53 2.76 5.88 -8.25
CA PRO A 53 3.28 5.59 -6.91
C PRO A 53 2.79 6.61 -5.88
N ILE A 54 2.41 6.14 -4.69
CA ILE A 54 2.03 7.02 -3.60
C ILE A 54 3.29 7.54 -2.91
N GLU A 55 3.49 8.85 -2.85
CA GLU A 55 4.67 9.47 -2.23
C GLU A 55 4.45 9.82 -0.76
N ARG A 56 3.20 10.14 -0.35
CA ARG A 56 2.89 10.52 1.03
C ARG A 56 1.61 9.87 1.53
N ILE A 57 1.60 9.51 2.81
CA ILE A 57 0.41 8.95 3.49
C ILE A 57 -0.82 9.86 3.39
N ARG A 58 -0.61 11.18 3.36
CA ARG A 58 -1.69 12.18 3.30
C ARG A 58 -2.22 12.43 1.89
N ASP A 59 -1.62 11.85 0.85
CA ASP A 59 -2.06 12.04 -0.54
C ASP A 59 -3.36 11.29 -0.82
N LEU A 60 -3.68 10.28 0.00
CA LEU A 60 -4.88 9.46 -0.11
C LEU A 60 -5.70 9.47 1.20
N GLY A 61 -7.02 9.39 1.03
CA GLY A 61 -7.96 9.08 2.09
C GLY A 61 -7.87 7.63 2.55
N VAL A 62 -8.59 7.30 3.63
CA VAL A 62 -8.60 5.95 4.22
C VAL A 62 -9.05 4.89 3.22
N ASP A 63 -10.16 5.16 2.54
CA ASP A 63 -10.76 4.18 1.64
C ASP A 63 -9.89 3.97 0.40
N GLU A 64 -9.26 5.02 -0.11
CA GLU A 64 -8.31 4.92 -1.23
C GLU A 64 -7.09 4.08 -0.85
N TRP A 65 -6.56 4.25 0.37
CA TRP A 65 -5.48 3.40 0.86
C TRP A 65 -5.89 1.93 1.00
N LYS A 66 -7.11 1.66 1.47
CA LYS A 66 -7.63 0.28 1.54
C LYS A 66 -7.72 -0.35 0.16
N VAL A 67 -8.24 0.40 -0.82
CA VAL A 67 -8.30 -0.05 -2.21
C VAL A 67 -6.90 -0.29 -2.78
N ALA A 68 -5.95 0.62 -2.53
CA ALA A 68 -4.57 0.46 -2.98
C ALA A 68 -3.91 -0.82 -2.42
N ILE A 69 -4.12 -1.11 -1.12
CA ILE A 69 -3.60 -2.32 -0.48
C ILE A 69 -4.28 -3.57 -1.04
N ALA A 70 -5.61 -3.55 -1.20
CA ALA A 70 -6.36 -4.67 -1.75
C ALA A 70 -5.89 -5.01 -3.18
N GLN A 71 -5.79 -4.00 -4.05
CA GLN A 71 -5.30 -4.17 -5.43
C GLN A 71 -3.86 -4.69 -5.48
N ALA A 72 -2.99 -4.14 -4.62
CA ALA A 72 -1.61 -4.61 -4.54
C ALA A 72 -1.53 -6.05 -4.02
N ALA A 73 -2.36 -6.43 -3.04
CA ALA A 73 -2.42 -7.78 -2.53
C ALA A 73 -2.94 -8.77 -3.58
N GLU A 74 -4.00 -8.40 -4.31
CA GLU A 74 -4.51 -9.17 -5.45
C GLU A 74 -3.45 -9.34 -6.52
N TYR A 75 -2.73 -8.28 -6.88
CA TYR A 75 -1.62 -8.33 -7.82
C TYR A 75 -0.51 -9.28 -7.35
N LEU A 76 -0.14 -9.27 -6.07
CA LEU A 76 0.86 -10.19 -5.52
C LEU A 76 0.40 -11.66 -5.56
N MET A 77 -0.90 -11.90 -5.52
CA MET A 77 -1.51 -13.23 -5.56
C MET A 77 -1.83 -13.70 -6.98
N SER A 78 -1.88 -12.79 -7.96
CA SER A 78 -2.19 -13.14 -9.34
C SER A 78 -1.00 -13.77 -10.06
N ASP A 79 -1.31 -14.50 -11.12
CA ASP A 79 -0.31 -15.04 -12.06
C ASP A 79 0.33 -13.92 -12.91
N GLU A 80 -0.25 -12.72 -12.90
CA GLU A 80 0.27 -11.53 -13.57
C GLU A 80 1.36 -10.81 -12.78
N TYR A 81 1.67 -11.27 -11.57
CA TYR A 81 2.84 -10.81 -10.83
C TYR A 81 4.10 -11.11 -11.64
N LYS A 82 4.48 -10.14 -12.46
CA LYS A 82 5.76 -10.14 -13.14
C LYS A 82 6.76 -9.83 -12.05
N GLU A 83 7.64 -10.79 -11.75
CA GLU A 83 8.88 -10.50 -11.04
C GLU A 83 9.54 -9.35 -11.79
N ALA A 84 9.33 -8.12 -11.30
CA ALA A 84 9.96 -6.93 -11.84
C ALA A 84 11.43 -7.02 -11.40
N LYS A 85 12.18 -7.92 -12.04
CA LYS A 85 13.63 -7.90 -12.09
C LYS A 85 14.01 -6.62 -12.84
N ASN A 86 14.27 -5.57 -12.08
CA ASN A 86 15.22 -4.54 -12.47
C ASN A 86 16.18 -4.35 -11.30
#